data_AF-A0A7C2ENT3-F1
#
_entry.id   AF-A0A7C2ENT3-F1
#
_cell.length_a   1.000
_cell.length_b   1.000
_cell.length_c   1.000
_cell.angle_alpha   90.00
_cell.angle_beta   90.00
_cell.angle_gamma   90.00
#
_symmetry.space_group_name_H-M   'P 1'
#
loop_
_entity.id
_entity.type
_entity.pdbx_description
1 polymer ?
#
loop_
_entity_poly.entity_id
_entity_poly.type
_entity_poly.pdbx_seq_one_letter_code
_entity_poly.pdbx_strand_id
1 'polypeptide(L)'
;MQNKALFADAFLNEPSIATRLVNELAEASREIRENPKEYVATALKGDGIGGRRRKQLLMVGLATGLLIFSTCFVVMLIAYSISQTEKAEAAVEDQEKVQHWVNPDDFKQQPIEAPKDNKKASGGGGGGRKSVTPPSKGQLPQFSLKPPIIAPRPEPQLKPPLLPVPETVQVDPRLQPKRDDLMPTGLPTGVPGPPSPGPGSGGGMGSGDGGGMGSGDGRGVGPGRGYNMGGGDPG
;
A
#
# COMPACT_ATOMS: atom_id res chain seq x y z
N MET A 1 -85.66 8.76 -8.30
CA MET A 1 -84.62 8.05 -7.54
C MET A 1 -83.49 7.46 -8.41
N GLN A 2 -83.38 7.78 -9.71
CA GLN A 2 -82.40 7.16 -10.62
C GLN A 2 -81.02 7.86 -10.68
N ASN A 3 -80.87 9.07 -10.11
CA ASN A 3 -79.62 9.82 -10.24
C ASN A 3 -78.56 9.48 -9.18
N LYS A 4 -78.80 8.52 -8.27
CA LYS A 4 -77.82 8.16 -7.22
C LYS A 4 -76.97 6.92 -7.54
N ALA A 5 -77.41 6.07 -8.47
CA ALA A 5 -76.68 4.85 -8.83
C ALA A 5 -75.51 5.11 -9.80
N LEU A 6 -75.65 6.08 -10.71
CA LEU A 6 -74.60 6.41 -11.70
C LEU A 6 -73.34 7.03 -11.08
N PHE A 7 -73.44 7.67 -9.91
CA PHE A 7 -72.27 8.23 -9.23
C PHE A 7 -71.56 7.21 -8.33
N ALA A 8 -72.23 6.14 -7.90
CA ALA A 8 -71.62 5.14 -7.01
C ALA A 8 -70.64 4.22 -7.76
N ASP A 9 -70.97 3.81 -8.99
CA ASP A 9 -70.10 2.96 -9.81
C ASP A 9 -68.86 3.69 -10.36
N ALA A 10 -68.87 5.02 -10.40
CA ALA A 10 -67.73 5.82 -10.87
C ALA A 10 -66.58 5.92 -9.86
N PHE A 11 -66.86 5.76 -8.55
CA PHE A 11 -65.85 5.87 -7.48
C PHE A 11 -65.36 4.52 -6.96
N LEU A 12 -66.00 3.40 -7.33
CA LEU A 12 -65.67 2.07 -6.80
C LEU A 12 -64.56 1.35 -7.57
N ASN A 13 -64.13 1.87 -8.73
CA ASN A 13 -63.13 1.23 -9.57
C ASN A 13 -62.04 2.21 -10.02
N GLU A 14 -61.47 2.95 -9.07
CA GLU A 14 -60.30 3.76 -9.34
C GLU A 14 -59.04 2.87 -9.36
N PRO A 15 -58.34 2.73 -10.51
CA PRO A 15 -57.10 1.98 -10.57
C PRO A 15 -56.07 2.61 -9.63
N SER A 16 -55.24 1.75 -9.02
CA SER A 16 -54.24 2.20 -8.06
C SER A 16 -53.34 3.31 -8.65
N ILE A 17 -52.86 4.21 -7.80
CA ILE A 17 -51.99 5.32 -8.20
C ILE A 17 -50.78 4.82 -9.00
N ALA A 18 -50.24 3.65 -8.64
CA ALA A 18 -49.14 3.01 -9.36
C ALA A 18 -49.55 2.60 -10.79
N THR A 19 -50.73 1.99 -10.98
CA THR A 19 -51.23 1.59 -12.29
C THR A 19 -51.49 2.79 -13.19
N ARG A 20 -52.05 3.87 -12.63
CA ARG A 20 -52.22 5.14 -13.36
C ARG A 20 -50.88 5.74 -13.78
N LEU A 21 -49.92 5.79 -12.85
CA LEU A 21 -48.60 6.36 -13.11
C LEU A 21 -47.84 5.55 -14.17
N VAL A 22 -47.93 4.22 -14.16
CA VAL A 22 -47.32 3.35 -15.18
C VAL A 22 -47.96 3.55 -16.55
N ASN A 23 -49.30 3.61 -16.62
CA ASN A 23 -50.00 3.84 -17.89
C ASN A 23 -49.67 5.23 -18.46
N GLU A 24 -49.61 6.26 -17.62
CA GLU A 24 -49.20 7.60 -18.03
C GLU A 24 -47.74 7.67 -18.48
N LEU A 25 -46.84 6.95 -17.81
CA LEU A 25 -45.44 6.84 -18.23
C LEU A 25 -45.33 6.12 -19.58
N ALA A 26 -46.13 5.07 -19.79
CA ALA A 26 -46.15 4.31 -21.03
C ALA A 26 -46.66 5.17 -22.21
N GLU A 27 -47.73 5.94 -22.00
CA GLU A 27 -48.25 6.89 -22.99
C GLU A 27 -47.24 8.00 -23.29
N ALA A 28 -46.64 8.60 -22.26
CA ALA A 28 -45.60 9.61 -22.41
C ALA A 28 -44.37 9.06 -23.15
N SER A 29 -43.95 7.82 -22.87
CA SER A 29 -42.84 7.16 -23.55
C SER A 29 -43.13 6.94 -25.04
N ARG A 30 -44.38 6.62 -25.39
CA ARG A 30 -44.82 6.43 -26.77
C ARG A 30 -44.84 7.76 -27.53
N GLU A 31 -45.36 8.83 -26.91
CA GLU A 31 -45.39 10.17 -27.50
C GLU A 31 -43.97 10.73 -27.74
N ILE A 32 -43.05 10.51 -26.78
CA ILE A 32 -41.63 10.87 -26.94
C ILE A 32 -40.99 10.09 -28.10
N ARG A 33 -41.32 8.80 -28.25
CA ARG A 33 -40.79 7.96 -29.33
C ARG A 33 -41.32 8.35 -30.70
N GLU A 34 -42.58 8.76 -30.79
CA GLU A 34 -43.21 9.19 -32.03
C GLU A 34 -42.73 10.59 -32.46
N ASN A 35 -42.69 11.57 -31.55
CA ASN A 35 -42.29 12.96 -31.87
C ASN A 35 -41.47 13.63 -30.74
N PRO A 36 -40.14 13.36 -30.64
CA PRO A 36 -39.34 13.80 -29.50
C PRO A 36 -39.17 15.32 -29.44
N LYS A 37 -39.01 15.99 -30.60
CA LYS A 37 -38.78 17.44 -30.66
C LYS A 37 -40.01 18.22 -30.20
N GLU A 38 -41.19 17.77 -30.59
CA GLU A 38 -42.46 18.42 -30.26
C GLU A 38 -42.82 18.21 -28.79
N TYR A 39 -42.56 17.02 -28.25
CA TYR A 39 -42.75 16.73 -26.82
C TYR A 39 -41.90 17.65 -25.94
N VAL A 40 -40.61 17.80 -26.26
CA VAL A 40 -39.70 18.68 -25.51
C VAL A 40 -40.06 20.16 -25.69
N ALA A 41 -40.40 20.57 -26.91
CA ALA A 41 -40.80 21.95 -27.20
C ALA A 41 -42.08 22.34 -26.44
N THR A 42 -43.08 21.47 -26.39
CA THR A 42 -44.35 21.72 -25.66
C THR A 42 -44.17 21.65 -24.14
N ALA A 43 -43.31 20.76 -23.64
CA ALA A 43 -42.94 20.72 -22.22
C ALA A 43 -42.21 22.00 -21.75
N LEU A 44 -41.41 22.62 -22.62
CA LEU A 44 -40.66 23.85 -22.33
C LEU A 44 -41.49 25.13 -22.53
N LYS A 45 -42.28 25.22 -23.62
CA LYS A 45 -43.13 26.40 -23.91
C LYS A 45 -44.29 26.57 -22.93
N GLY A 46 -44.80 25.47 -22.35
CA GLY A 46 -45.81 25.55 -21.31
C GLY A 46 -47.21 25.98 -21.80
N ASP A 47 -47.55 25.74 -23.06
CA ASP A 47 -48.85 26.08 -23.61
C ASP A 47 -49.93 25.10 -23.09
N GLY A 48 -50.85 25.62 -22.25
CA GLY A 48 -52.11 24.97 -21.85
C GLY A 48 -52.04 23.88 -20.76
N ILE A 49 -53.21 23.29 -20.48
CA ILE A 49 -53.47 22.30 -19.40
C ILE A 49 -52.57 21.04 -19.54
N GLY A 50 -52.19 20.68 -20.76
CA GLY A 50 -51.28 19.56 -21.04
C GLY A 50 -49.79 19.87 -20.85
N GLY A 51 -49.37 21.13 -21.02
CA GLY A 51 -47.96 21.55 -20.95
C GLY A 51 -47.35 21.42 -19.55
N ARG A 52 -48.12 21.74 -18.49
CA ARG A 52 -47.68 21.56 -17.09
C ARG A 52 -47.44 20.09 -16.75
N ARG A 53 -48.31 19.19 -17.22
CA ARG A 53 -48.19 17.74 -16.98
C ARG A 53 -46.98 17.15 -17.69
N ARG A 54 -46.74 17.52 -18.96
CA ARG A 54 -45.55 17.12 -19.72
C ARG A 54 -44.25 17.62 -19.09
N LYS A 55 -44.25 18.87 -18.59
CA LYS A 55 -43.11 19.43 -17.86
C LYS A 55 -42.80 18.65 -16.58
N GLN A 56 -43.82 18.28 -15.81
CA GLN A 56 -43.64 17.46 -14.59
C GLN A 56 -43.13 16.06 -14.91
N LEU A 57 -43.68 15.38 -15.92
CA LEU A 57 -43.22 14.05 -16.34
C LEU A 57 -41.76 14.09 -16.85
N LEU A 58 -41.39 15.11 -17.62
CA LEU A 58 -40.01 15.31 -18.09
C LEU A 58 -39.06 15.58 -16.92
N MET A 59 -39.44 16.44 -15.97
CA MET A 59 -38.63 16.72 -14.78
C MET A 59 -38.44 15.50 -13.88
N VAL A 60 -39.49 14.70 -13.67
CA VAL A 60 -39.40 13.47 -12.87
C VAL A 60 -38.51 12.44 -13.58
N GLY A 61 -38.67 12.26 -14.90
CA GLY A 61 -37.82 11.36 -15.68
C GLY A 61 -36.35 11.79 -15.71
N LEU A 62 -36.09 13.09 -15.79
CA LEU A 62 -34.73 13.64 -15.73
C LEU A 62 -34.13 13.48 -14.32
N ALA A 63 -34.90 13.73 -13.27
CA ALA A 63 -34.43 13.57 -11.89
C ALA A 63 -34.11 12.11 -11.55
N THR A 64 -34.97 11.16 -11.95
CA THR A 64 -34.71 9.72 -11.76
C THR A 64 -33.52 9.25 -12.62
N GLY A 65 -33.42 9.72 -13.85
CA GLY A 65 -32.29 9.43 -14.73
C GLY A 65 -30.95 9.92 -14.15
N LEU A 66 -30.89 11.14 -13.61
CA LEU A 66 -29.70 11.69 -12.96
C LEU A 66 -29.32 10.92 -11.70
N LEU A 67 -30.30 10.49 -10.90
CA LEU A 67 -30.03 9.68 -9.70
C LEU A 67 -29.43 8.31 -10.06
N ILE A 68 -29.99 7.63 -11.06
CA ILE A 68 -29.47 6.33 -11.54
C ILE A 68 -28.07 6.50 -12.14
N PHE A 69 -27.86 7.54 -12.94
CA PHE A 69 -26.55 7.83 -13.50
C PHE A 69 -25.52 8.13 -12.39
N SER A 70 -25.90 8.93 -11.39
CA SER A 70 -25.04 9.24 -10.25
C SER A 70 -24.65 8.00 -9.45
N THR A 71 -25.57 7.08 -9.20
CA THR A 71 -25.27 5.84 -8.46
C THR A 71 -24.35 4.93 -9.27
N CYS A 72 -24.62 4.74 -10.57
CA CYS A 72 -23.74 3.98 -11.46
C CYS A 72 -22.34 4.59 -11.57
N PHE A 73 -22.24 5.93 -11.64
CA PHE A 73 -20.96 6.63 -11.73
C PHE A 73 -20.13 6.46 -10.45
N VAL A 74 -20.75 6.53 -9.27
CA VAL A 74 -20.06 6.28 -7.99
C VAL A 74 -19.56 4.82 -7.92
N VAL A 75 -20.37 3.84 -8.33
CA VAL A 75 -19.95 2.43 -8.37
C VAL A 75 -18.78 2.23 -9.33
N MET A 76 -18.81 2.87 -10.49
CA MET A 76 -17.70 2.84 -11.46
C MET A 76 -16.41 3.44 -10.88
N LEU A 77 -16.51 4.56 -10.15
CA LEU A 77 -15.34 5.18 -9.49
C LEU A 77 -14.76 4.28 -8.39
N ILE A 78 -15.62 3.61 -7.61
CA ILE A 78 -15.17 2.65 -6.59
C ILE A 78 -14.46 1.47 -7.25
N ALA A 79 -15.04 0.89 -8.31
CA ALA A 79 -14.43 -0.21 -9.05
C ALA A 79 -13.09 0.21 -9.70
N TYR A 80 -13.02 1.42 -10.25
CA TYR A 80 -11.77 1.97 -10.79
C TYR A 80 -10.72 2.16 -9.69
N SER A 81 -11.12 2.66 -8.51
CA SER A 81 -10.21 2.83 -7.37
C SER A 81 -9.64 1.49 -6.89
N ILE A 82 -10.45 0.43 -6.81
CA ILE A 82 -10.00 -0.92 -6.41
C ILE A 82 -9.06 -1.50 -7.49
N SER A 83 -9.37 -1.34 -8.77
CA SER A 83 -8.49 -1.81 -9.85
C SER A 83 -7.15 -1.06 -9.85
N GLN A 84 -7.13 0.22 -9.46
CA GLN A 84 -5.88 0.98 -9.34
C GLN A 84 -5.04 0.53 -8.15
N THR A 85 -5.64 0.10 -7.04
CA THR A 85 -4.88 -0.49 -5.92
C THR A 85 -4.28 -1.84 -6.32
N GLU A 86 -5.02 -2.69 -7.01
CA GLU A 86 -4.50 -3.98 -7.49
C GLU A 86 -3.38 -3.81 -8.53
N LYS A 87 -3.51 -2.85 -9.45
CA LYS A 87 -2.46 -2.52 -10.43
C LYS A 87 -1.22 -1.91 -9.77
N ALA A 88 -1.39 -1.12 -8.71
CA ALA A 88 -0.27 -0.58 -7.95
C ALA A 88 0.48 -1.70 -7.20
N GLU A 89 -0.24 -2.64 -6.60
CA GLU A 89 0.35 -3.81 -5.94
C GLU A 89 1.07 -4.72 -6.95
N ALA A 90 0.44 -5.03 -8.09
CA ALA A 90 1.05 -5.83 -9.15
C ALA A 90 2.25 -5.14 -9.83
N ALA A 91 2.20 -3.81 -10.01
CA ALA A 91 3.32 -3.06 -10.59
C ALA A 91 4.52 -2.93 -9.63
N VAL A 92 4.28 -2.94 -8.31
CA VAL A 92 5.36 -3.01 -7.30
C VAL A 92 6.01 -4.39 -7.30
N GLU A 93 5.24 -5.46 -7.49
CA GLU A 93 5.77 -6.83 -7.57
C GLU A 93 6.62 -7.07 -8.84
N ASP A 94 6.22 -6.52 -9.99
CA ASP A 94 6.96 -6.70 -11.26
C ASP A 94 8.24 -5.86 -11.36
N GLN A 95 8.32 -4.70 -10.70
CA GLN A 95 9.50 -3.83 -10.75
C GLN A 95 10.67 -4.33 -9.89
N GLU A 96 10.46 -5.31 -9.00
CA GLU A 96 11.49 -5.77 -8.05
C GLU A 96 12.13 -7.12 -8.41
N LYS A 97 11.90 -7.64 -9.62
CA LYS A 97 12.71 -8.77 -10.12
C LYS A 97 13.99 -8.29 -10.80
N VAL A 98 14.70 -7.36 -10.17
CA VAL A 98 16.12 -7.15 -10.48
C VAL A 98 16.84 -8.39 -9.98
N GLN A 99 16.97 -9.39 -10.85
CA GLN A 99 17.83 -10.54 -10.62
C GLN A 99 19.27 -10.01 -10.56
N HIS A 100 19.71 -9.64 -9.36
CA HIS A 100 21.10 -9.33 -9.11
C HIS A 100 21.85 -10.67 -9.14
N TRP A 101 22.55 -10.93 -10.23
CA TRP A 101 23.41 -12.09 -10.38
C TRP A 101 24.61 -11.93 -9.45
N VAL A 102 24.46 -12.35 -8.20
CA VAL A 102 25.58 -12.44 -7.26
C VAL A 102 26.15 -13.85 -7.35
N ASN A 103 27.46 -13.97 -7.50
CA ASN A 103 28.10 -15.26 -7.52
C ASN A 103 27.98 -15.87 -6.10
N PRO A 104 27.44 -17.09 -5.92
CA PRO A 104 27.33 -17.72 -4.60
C PRO A 104 28.67 -17.82 -3.86
N ASP A 105 29.80 -17.80 -4.59
CA ASP A 105 31.16 -17.77 -4.04
C ASP A 105 31.55 -16.44 -3.37
N ASP A 106 30.90 -15.33 -3.70
CA ASP A 106 31.22 -14.00 -3.13
C ASP A 106 30.85 -13.92 -1.64
N PHE A 107 29.92 -14.77 -1.19
CA PHE A 107 29.45 -14.79 0.20
C PHE A 107 30.24 -15.70 1.14
N LYS A 108 31.48 -16.05 0.81
CA LYS A 108 32.33 -16.79 1.74
C LYS A 108 32.54 -15.94 2.99
N GLN A 109 32.15 -16.48 4.15
CA GLN A 109 32.38 -15.83 5.44
C GLN A 109 33.87 -15.57 5.57
N GLN A 110 34.26 -14.30 5.54
CA GLN A 110 35.65 -13.97 5.70
C GLN A 110 36.06 -14.27 7.15
N PRO A 111 37.14 -15.04 7.36
CA PRO A 111 37.62 -15.31 8.70
C PRO A 111 38.00 -13.97 9.34
N ILE A 112 37.35 -13.67 10.46
CA ILE A 112 37.68 -12.52 11.28
C ILE A 112 38.95 -12.88 12.03
N GLU A 113 40.07 -12.27 11.65
CA GLU A 113 41.32 -12.40 12.39
C GLU A 113 41.18 -11.67 13.73
N ALA A 114 40.70 -12.39 14.74
CA ALA A 114 40.76 -11.91 16.10
C ALA A 114 42.23 -11.79 16.54
N PRO A 115 42.65 -10.70 17.21
CA PRO A 115 43.98 -10.59 17.76
C PRO A 115 44.22 -11.77 18.71
N LYS A 116 45.41 -12.36 18.64
CA LYS A 116 45.85 -13.53 19.44
C LYS A 116 46.02 -13.21 20.93
N ASP A 117 45.35 -12.17 21.44
CA ASP A 117 45.36 -11.83 22.84
C ASP A 117 44.34 -12.71 23.57
N ASN A 118 44.76 -13.29 24.69
CA ASN A 118 43.98 -14.24 25.50
C ASN A 118 42.69 -13.66 26.12
N LYS A 119 42.32 -12.41 25.81
CA LYS A 119 41.03 -11.82 26.15
C LYS A 119 40.11 -11.98 24.94
N LYS A 120 39.17 -12.92 25.02
CA LYS A 120 38.06 -12.98 24.07
C LYS A 120 37.41 -11.60 24.01
N ALA A 121 37.30 -11.04 22.81
CA ALA A 121 36.47 -9.87 22.61
C ALA A 121 35.06 -10.21 23.11
N SER A 122 34.46 -9.30 23.88
CA SER A 122 33.13 -9.46 24.45
C SER A 122 32.18 -8.43 23.86
N GLY A 123 30.90 -8.75 23.96
CA GLY A 123 29.82 -7.92 23.49
C GLY A 123 29.23 -8.43 22.19
N GLY A 124 28.27 -7.68 21.67
CA GLY A 124 27.52 -8.07 20.49
C GLY A 124 26.60 -6.97 20.02
N GLY A 125 25.82 -7.28 19.01
CA GLY A 125 24.83 -6.34 18.53
C GLY A 125 23.74 -7.01 17.73
N GLY A 126 22.63 -6.30 17.69
CA GLY A 126 21.47 -6.68 16.94
C GLY A 126 20.69 -5.45 16.57
N GLY A 127 19.66 -5.71 15.80
CA GLY A 127 18.96 -4.66 15.12
C GLY A 127 17.91 -5.21 14.21
N GLY A 128 17.28 -4.30 13.49
CA GLY A 128 16.25 -4.57 12.52
C GLY A 128 15.26 -3.43 12.46
N ARG A 129 14.26 -3.59 11.60
CA ARG A 129 13.20 -2.59 11.40
C ARG A 129 11.81 -3.21 11.51
N LYS A 130 11.67 -4.26 12.33
CA LYS A 130 10.44 -5.05 12.47
C LYS A 130 9.96 -5.60 11.12
N SER A 131 10.90 -5.97 10.25
CA SER A 131 10.58 -6.58 8.97
C SER A 131 10.11 -8.03 9.17
N VAL A 132 9.12 -8.47 8.42
CA VAL A 132 8.65 -9.86 8.47
C VAL A 132 9.67 -10.81 7.85
N THR A 133 10.45 -10.33 6.89
CA THR A 133 11.47 -11.13 6.20
C THR A 133 12.76 -11.18 7.03
N PRO A 134 13.51 -12.30 6.98
CA PRO A 134 14.79 -12.42 7.67
C PRO A 134 15.83 -11.45 7.10
N PRO A 135 16.89 -11.11 7.87
CA PRO A 135 17.97 -10.27 7.39
C PRO A 135 18.63 -10.83 6.12
N SER A 136 18.87 -9.97 5.14
CA SER A 136 19.50 -10.37 3.87
C SER A 136 20.99 -10.68 4.04
N LYS A 137 21.47 -11.62 3.23
CA LYS A 137 22.89 -11.98 3.18
C LYS A 137 23.73 -10.87 2.55
N GLY A 138 24.90 -10.59 3.11
CA GLY A 138 25.86 -9.63 2.55
C GLY A 138 27.06 -9.45 3.46
N GLN A 139 27.77 -8.34 3.29
CA GLN A 139 29.00 -8.08 4.04
C GLN A 139 28.79 -7.04 5.15
N LEU A 140 29.45 -7.25 6.28
CA LEU A 140 29.46 -6.29 7.38
C LEU A 140 30.09 -4.95 6.92
N PRO A 141 29.56 -3.80 7.38
CA PRO A 141 30.05 -2.49 7.00
C PRO A 141 31.34 -2.16 7.76
N GLN A 142 31.83 -0.92 7.62
CA GLN A 142 33.08 -0.52 8.25
C GLN A 142 32.98 -0.55 9.79
N PHE A 143 34.07 -0.96 10.44
CA PHE A 143 34.13 -1.02 11.90
C PHE A 143 34.69 0.30 12.44
N SER A 144 34.07 0.82 13.49
CA SER A 144 34.51 2.03 14.17
C SER A 144 34.24 1.92 15.66
N LEU A 145 35.10 2.50 16.50
CA LEU A 145 34.77 2.67 17.92
C LEU A 145 33.78 3.82 18.16
N LYS A 146 33.62 4.70 17.17
CA LYS A 146 32.68 5.82 17.26
C LYS A 146 31.24 5.30 17.09
N PRO A 147 30.27 5.87 17.83
CA PRO A 147 28.87 5.57 17.62
C PRO A 147 28.45 5.81 16.15
N PRO A 148 27.69 4.90 15.54
CA PRO A 148 27.21 5.08 14.18
C PRO A 148 26.24 6.26 14.09
N ILE A 149 26.42 7.11 13.08
CA ILE A 149 25.49 8.21 12.77
C ILE A 149 24.23 7.64 12.11
N ILE A 150 24.43 6.70 11.20
CA ILE A 150 23.37 5.93 10.55
C ILE A 150 23.53 4.46 10.92
N ALA A 151 22.44 3.84 11.34
CA ALA A 151 22.43 2.41 11.57
C ALA A 151 22.49 1.70 10.20
N PRO A 152 23.25 0.60 10.09
CA PRO A 152 23.38 -0.09 8.82
C PRO A 152 22.05 -0.60 8.28
N ARG A 153 21.91 -0.63 6.96
CA ARG A 153 20.70 -1.16 6.33
C ARG A 153 21.01 -1.71 4.94
N PRO A 154 20.32 -2.78 4.51
CA PRO A 154 20.54 -3.34 3.18
C PRO A 154 19.63 -2.68 2.12
N GLU A 155 18.51 -2.10 2.55
CA GLU A 155 17.48 -1.51 1.69
C GLU A 155 17.96 -0.22 0.98
N PRO A 156 17.71 -0.09 -0.34
CA PRO A 156 17.90 1.16 -1.05
C PRO A 156 17.08 2.31 -0.44
N GLN A 157 17.63 3.52 -0.43
CA GLN A 157 16.94 4.70 0.07
C GLN A 157 16.32 5.49 -1.08
N LEU A 158 15.00 5.67 -1.06
CA LEU A 158 14.29 6.52 -2.04
C LEU A 158 14.72 8.00 -1.96
N LYS A 159 15.13 8.44 -0.77
CA LYS A 159 15.61 9.80 -0.50
C LYS A 159 16.94 9.73 0.26
N PRO A 160 18.07 9.55 -0.42
CA PRO A 160 19.36 9.54 0.24
C PRO A 160 19.66 10.91 0.87
N PRO A 161 20.43 10.96 1.97
CA PRO A 161 20.82 12.22 2.59
C PRO A 161 21.69 13.05 1.63
N LEU A 162 21.58 14.38 1.69
CA LEU A 162 22.40 15.29 0.88
C LEU A 162 23.90 15.12 1.16
N LEU A 163 24.25 14.81 2.41
CA LEU A 163 25.62 14.48 2.80
C LEU A 163 25.73 12.96 2.95
N PRO A 164 26.47 12.26 2.07
CA PRO A 164 26.68 10.83 2.21
C PRO A 164 27.54 10.57 3.45
N VAL A 165 27.02 9.73 4.35
CA VAL A 165 27.74 9.24 5.53
C VAL A 165 27.89 7.73 5.36
N PRO A 166 29.08 7.16 5.60
CA PRO A 166 29.26 5.72 5.52
C PRO A 166 28.48 5.01 6.63
N GLU A 167 27.92 3.85 6.31
CA GLU A 167 27.38 2.94 7.32
C GLU A 167 28.53 2.33 8.11
N THR A 168 28.41 2.31 9.43
CA THR A 168 29.44 1.75 10.33
C THR A 168 28.79 0.94 11.44
N VAL A 169 29.52 -0.01 12.01
CA VAL A 169 29.11 -0.73 13.22
C VAL A 169 30.16 -0.52 14.32
N GLN A 170 29.69 -0.49 15.57
CA GLN A 170 30.54 -0.14 16.70
C GLN A 170 31.43 -1.32 17.13
N VAL A 171 32.51 -1.58 16.41
CA VAL A 171 33.46 -2.68 16.62
C VAL A 171 34.89 -2.15 16.50
N ASP A 172 35.85 -2.81 17.14
CA ASP A 172 37.27 -2.47 16.99
C ASP A 172 37.69 -2.61 15.50
N PRO A 173 38.19 -1.53 14.86
CA PRO A 173 38.66 -1.57 13.47
C PRO A 173 39.75 -2.62 13.21
N ARG A 174 40.48 -3.08 14.23
CA ARG A 174 41.48 -4.15 14.10
C ARG A 174 40.88 -5.50 13.73
N LEU A 175 39.58 -5.69 13.99
CA LEU A 175 38.82 -6.90 13.67
C LEU A 175 38.17 -6.83 12.28
N GLN A 176 38.41 -5.76 11.51
CA GLN A 176 37.68 -5.53 10.28
C GLN A 176 38.06 -6.55 9.19
N PRO A 177 37.10 -7.33 8.66
CA PRO A 177 37.36 -8.21 7.53
C PRO A 177 37.59 -7.39 6.26
N LYS A 178 38.25 -7.98 5.25
CA LYS A 178 38.50 -7.31 3.96
C LYS A 178 37.17 -7.05 3.24
N ARG A 179 36.79 -5.79 3.10
CA ARG A 179 35.52 -5.44 2.44
C ARG A 179 35.69 -5.33 0.92
N ASP A 180 34.74 -5.88 0.18
CA ASP A 180 34.52 -5.55 -1.22
C ASP A 180 33.43 -4.47 -1.29
N ASP A 181 33.77 -3.32 -1.86
CA ASP A 181 32.86 -2.19 -1.98
C ASP A 181 31.71 -2.45 -2.97
N LEU A 182 31.85 -3.46 -3.85
CA LEU A 182 30.79 -3.89 -4.76
C LEU A 182 29.72 -4.75 -4.08
N MET A 183 30.02 -5.32 -2.91
CA MET A 183 29.07 -6.16 -2.18
C MET A 183 28.12 -5.32 -1.31
N PRO A 184 26.81 -5.62 -1.34
CA PRO A 184 25.85 -4.92 -0.50
C PRO A 184 26.10 -5.22 0.98
N THR A 185 25.78 -4.23 1.81
CA THR A 185 25.77 -4.39 3.27
C THR A 185 24.73 -5.43 3.68
N GLY A 186 25.13 -6.40 4.49
CA GLY A 186 24.26 -7.52 4.89
C GLY A 186 24.86 -8.33 6.04
N LEU A 187 24.10 -9.31 6.55
CA LEU A 187 24.63 -10.25 7.54
C LEU A 187 25.33 -11.42 6.83
N PRO A 188 26.55 -11.81 7.22
CA PRO A 188 27.19 -13.01 6.66
C PRO A 188 26.40 -14.30 6.92
N THR A 189 25.58 -14.31 7.98
CA THR A 189 24.65 -15.38 8.36
C THR A 189 23.23 -15.16 7.84
N GLY A 190 23.00 -14.10 7.06
CA GLY A 190 21.70 -13.77 6.49
C GLY A 190 21.25 -14.71 5.37
N VAL A 191 20.01 -14.54 4.95
CA VAL A 191 19.39 -15.37 3.90
C VAL A 191 19.57 -14.69 2.53
N PRO A 192 19.94 -15.43 1.47
CA PRO A 192 19.88 -14.91 0.11
C PRO A 192 18.45 -14.51 -0.24
N GLY A 193 18.22 -13.26 -0.59
CA GLY A 193 16.89 -12.74 -0.82
C GLY A 193 16.91 -11.23 -1.07
N PRO A 194 15.74 -10.62 -1.26
CA PRO A 194 15.65 -9.17 -1.38
C PRO A 194 16.26 -8.50 -0.14
N PRO A 195 16.82 -7.27 -0.28
CA PRO A 195 17.41 -6.55 0.83
C PRO A 195 16.44 -6.41 2.00
N SER A 196 16.78 -6.97 3.17
CA SER A 196 15.94 -6.87 4.37
C SER A 196 16.77 -6.68 5.63
N PRO A 197 16.41 -5.74 6.52
CA PRO A 197 17.07 -5.53 7.80
C PRO A 197 16.68 -6.57 8.85
N GLY A 198 15.60 -7.34 8.64
CA GLY A 198 15.16 -8.36 9.60
C GLY A 198 14.15 -7.90 10.66
N PRO A 199 13.69 -8.87 11.49
CA PRO A 199 12.58 -8.70 12.44
C PRO A 199 12.94 -7.96 13.72
N GLY A 200 14.22 -7.74 14.01
CA GLY A 200 14.65 -7.03 15.21
C GLY A 200 14.28 -5.54 15.23
N SER A 201 14.78 -4.79 16.21
CA SER A 201 14.40 -3.39 16.40
C SER A 201 15.56 -2.45 16.77
N GLY A 202 15.31 -1.14 16.82
CA GLY A 202 16.34 -0.13 17.10
C GLY A 202 17.21 0.26 15.91
N GLY A 203 16.85 -0.15 14.69
CA GLY A 203 17.65 0.05 13.48
C GLY A 203 18.72 -1.02 13.33
N GLY A 204 19.62 -0.89 12.35
CA GLY A 204 20.63 -1.92 12.08
C GLY A 204 20.02 -3.12 11.34
N MET A 205 20.62 -4.30 11.50
CA MET A 205 20.14 -5.53 10.85
C MET A 205 20.21 -6.74 11.78
N GLY A 206 19.21 -7.60 11.76
CA GLY A 206 19.18 -8.80 12.58
C GLY A 206 17.82 -9.13 13.17
N SER A 207 17.87 -9.89 14.26
CA SER A 207 16.69 -10.31 15.02
C SER A 207 16.68 -9.76 16.45
N GLY A 208 17.77 -9.14 16.91
CA GLY A 208 17.86 -8.52 18.24
C GLY A 208 17.61 -7.01 18.21
N ASP A 209 18.13 -6.30 19.20
CA ASP A 209 17.87 -4.87 19.40
C ASP A 209 19.15 -4.02 19.44
N GLY A 210 19.09 -2.72 19.13
CA GLY A 210 20.17 -1.78 19.49
C GLY A 210 21.03 -1.18 18.36
N GLY A 211 20.61 -1.31 17.11
CA GLY A 211 21.22 -0.58 15.99
C GLY A 211 22.51 -1.18 15.42
N GLY A 212 22.92 -2.34 15.92
CA GLY A 212 24.05 -3.12 15.44
C GLY A 212 23.63 -4.17 14.42
N MET A 213 24.38 -5.28 14.38
CA MET A 213 24.21 -6.34 13.39
C MET A 213 24.23 -7.74 14.00
N GLY A 214 23.09 -8.44 14.03
CA GLY A 214 23.01 -9.82 14.50
C GLY A 214 21.82 -10.12 15.41
N SER A 215 21.97 -11.16 16.24
CA SER A 215 20.93 -11.64 17.14
C SER A 215 21.06 -11.14 18.59
N GLY A 216 22.09 -10.33 18.88
CA GLY A 216 22.33 -9.77 20.22
C GLY A 216 21.60 -8.46 20.47
N ASP A 217 21.94 -7.78 21.57
CA ASP A 217 21.35 -6.49 21.96
C ASP A 217 22.42 -5.39 22.05
N GLY A 218 22.62 -4.61 21.00
CA GLY A 218 23.60 -3.54 21.00
C GLY A 218 23.99 -3.04 19.62
N ARG A 219 24.98 -2.15 19.61
CA ARG A 219 25.57 -1.49 18.42
C ARG A 219 26.74 -2.27 17.82
N GLY A 220 27.08 -3.44 18.37
CA GLY A 220 28.14 -4.32 17.92
C GLY A 220 27.71 -5.30 16.82
N VAL A 221 28.42 -6.41 16.70
CA VAL A 221 28.11 -7.50 15.75
C VAL A 221 28.00 -8.84 16.48
N GLY A 222 26.94 -9.59 16.19
CA GLY A 222 26.75 -10.96 16.65
C GLY A 222 25.99 -11.09 17.99
N PRO A 223 25.92 -12.30 18.57
CA PRO A 223 25.26 -12.51 19.85
C PRO A 223 25.98 -11.75 20.97
N GLY A 224 25.29 -11.46 22.08
CA GLY A 224 25.83 -10.67 23.21
C GLY A 224 25.18 -9.29 23.32
N ARG A 225 25.72 -8.41 24.15
CA ARG A 225 25.18 -7.06 24.36
C ARG A 225 26.22 -5.95 24.15
N GLY A 226 25.76 -4.71 23.95
CA GLY A 226 26.63 -3.52 23.99
C GLY A 226 27.29 -3.19 22.65
N TYR A 227 28.61 -3.09 22.62
CA TYR A 227 29.38 -2.82 21.40
C TYR A 227 30.45 -3.91 21.24
N ASN A 228 31.18 -3.88 20.13
CA ASN A 228 32.17 -4.89 19.77
C ASN A 228 31.54 -6.24 19.35
N MET A 229 32.34 -7.29 19.34
CA MET A 229 32.00 -8.62 18.83
C MET A 229 32.55 -9.68 19.78
N GLY A 230 31.91 -10.85 19.85
CA GLY A 230 32.48 -12.06 20.47
C GLY A 230 31.63 -12.73 21.54
N GLY A 231 30.44 -12.19 21.85
CA GLY A 231 29.49 -12.79 22.77
C GLY A 231 29.59 -12.25 24.19
N GLY A 232 28.51 -12.49 24.97
CA GLY A 232 28.42 -12.09 26.38
C GLY A 232 28.01 -10.64 26.62
N ASP A 233 27.95 -10.26 27.89
CA ASP A 233 27.69 -8.89 28.30
C ASP A 233 28.97 -8.04 28.26
N PRO A 234 28.88 -6.74 27.95
CA PRO A 234 30.02 -5.84 28.03
C PRO A 234 30.44 -5.73 29.49
N GLY A 235 31.62 -6.27 29.82
CA GLY A 235 32.27 -6.11 31.12
C GLY A 235 32.93 -4.74 31.25
#